data_AF-E4YBK4-F1
#
_entry.id   AF-E4YBK4-F1
#
_cell.length_a   1.000
_cell.length_b   1.000
_cell.length_c   1.000
_cell.angle_alpha   90.00
_cell.angle_beta   90.00
_cell.angle_gamma   90.00
#
_symmetry.space_group_name_H-M   'P 1'
#
loop_
_entity.id
_entity.type
_entity.pdbx_description
1 polymer ?
#
loop_
_entity_poly.entity_id
_entity_poly.type
_entity_poly.pdbx_seq_one_letter_code
_entity_poly.pdbx_strand_id
1 'polypeptide(L)'
;MLKRSSKFIALLGAPILTCSASTSSKMHSEYPLYGPESIMARKAHGTCPKGVQLNLRWGCDQTLGDRITCYNRHFAENFGYWLDTDFYDYAIKQSEPITFYDSVTGKPLFKAPRQNDMNKAYTID
;
A
#
# COMPACT_ATOMS: atom_id res chain seq x y z
N MET A 1 -79.15 -31.58 -17.56
CA MET A 1 -78.90 -30.35 -16.77
C MET A 1 -77.41 -30.28 -16.46
N LEU A 2 -76.74 -29.18 -16.86
CA LEU A 2 -75.51 -28.54 -16.33
C LEU A 2 -74.27 -29.41 -16.01
N LYS A 3 -73.00 -29.05 -16.26
CA LYS A 3 -72.27 -27.99 -16.98
C LYS A 3 -70.81 -28.50 -17.02
N ARG A 4 -70.08 -28.26 -18.12
CA ARG A 4 -68.61 -28.44 -18.22
C ARG A 4 -67.89 -27.60 -17.16
N SER A 5 -66.80 -28.13 -16.58
CA SER A 5 -65.72 -27.27 -16.08
C SER A 5 -64.36 -27.96 -16.24
N SER A 6 -63.59 -27.48 -17.23
CA SER A 6 -62.15 -27.69 -17.32
C SER A 6 -61.47 -27.13 -16.07
N LYS A 7 -60.64 -27.93 -15.41
CA LYS A 7 -59.62 -27.41 -14.48
C LYS A 7 -58.28 -27.47 -15.18
N PHE A 8 -57.97 -26.38 -15.90
CA PHE A 8 -56.59 -26.05 -16.28
C PHE A 8 -55.86 -25.66 -14.99
N ILE A 9 -54.99 -26.54 -14.50
CA ILE A 9 -54.02 -26.19 -13.46
C ILE A 9 -52.81 -25.64 -14.21
N ALA A 10 -52.69 -24.32 -14.22
CA ALA A 10 -51.57 -23.60 -14.79
C ALA A 10 -50.30 -23.87 -13.97
N LEU A 11 -49.29 -24.44 -14.62
CA LEU A 11 -47.93 -24.59 -14.13
C LEU A 11 -47.27 -23.20 -14.15
N LEU A 12 -47.36 -22.46 -13.06
CA LEU A 12 -46.73 -21.14 -12.91
C LEU A 12 -45.26 -21.29 -12.52
N GLY A 13 -44.39 -21.06 -13.52
CA GLY A 13 -43.11 -20.36 -13.47
C GLY A 13 -42.21 -20.52 -12.25
N ALA A 14 -41.13 -21.30 -12.40
CA ALA A 14 -39.94 -21.18 -11.57
C ALA A 14 -39.32 -19.77 -11.72
N PRO A 15 -39.02 -19.05 -10.64
CA PRO A 15 -38.24 -17.81 -10.75
C PRO A 15 -36.79 -18.21 -11.02
N ILE A 16 -36.33 -18.00 -12.26
CA ILE A 16 -34.90 -17.99 -12.57
C ILE A 16 -34.32 -16.81 -11.80
N LEU A 17 -33.60 -17.10 -10.71
CA LEU A 17 -32.81 -16.14 -9.98
C LEU A 17 -31.68 -15.69 -10.92
N THR A 18 -31.91 -14.65 -11.70
CA THR A 18 -30.87 -13.99 -12.47
C THR A 18 -29.99 -13.23 -11.48
N CYS A 19 -28.84 -13.81 -11.13
CA CYS A 19 -27.77 -13.08 -10.49
C CYS A 19 -27.26 -12.02 -11.47
N SER A 20 -27.69 -10.77 -11.30
CA SER A 20 -27.03 -9.65 -11.96
C SER A 20 -25.63 -9.53 -11.36
N ALA A 21 -24.64 -10.12 -12.01
CA ALA A 21 -23.25 -9.83 -11.76
C ALA A 21 -23.01 -8.36 -12.12
N SER A 22 -23.02 -7.48 -11.12
CA SER A 22 -22.58 -6.10 -11.28
C SER A 22 -21.09 -6.12 -11.60
N THR A 23 -20.75 -5.98 -12.88
CA THR A 23 -19.39 -5.68 -13.30
C THR A 23 -19.06 -4.27 -12.81
N SER A 24 -18.43 -4.18 -11.64
CA SER A 24 -17.79 -2.95 -11.18
C SER A 24 -16.62 -2.68 -12.13
N SER A 25 -16.86 -1.96 -13.22
CA SER A 25 -15.80 -1.44 -14.08
C SER A 25 -14.92 -0.53 -13.23
N LYS A 26 -13.70 -0.97 -12.93
CA LYS A 26 -12.66 -0.07 -12.43
C LYS A 26 -12.41 0.95 -13.54
N MET A 27 -13.03 2.11 -13.44
CA MET A 27 -12.66 3.29 -14.22
C MET A 27 -11.19 3.54 -13.92
N HIS A 28 -10.32 3.24 -14.89
CA HIS A 28 -8.91 3.55 -14.78
C HIS A 28 -8.81 5.07 -14.91
N SER A 29 -8.55 5.75 -13.79
CA SER A 29 -8.25 7.18 -13.80
C SER A 29 -7.02 7.41 -14.67
N GLU A 30 -7.11 8.38 -15.57
CA GLU A 30 -5.99 8.83 -16.38
C GLU A 30 -4.83 9.25 -15.46
N TYR A 31 -3.66 8.62 -15.64
CA TYR A 31 -2.46 8.96 -14.89
C TYR A 31 -1.90 10.30 -15.34
N PRO A 32 -1.21 11.06 -14.47
CA PRO A 32 -0.79 10.69 -13.12
C PRO A 32 -1.85 10.94 -12.04
N LEU A 33 -1.91 10.01 -11.08
CA LEU A 33 -2.73 10.14 -9.87
C LEU A 33 -2.07 11.13 -8.91
N TYR A 34 -2.69 12.30 -8.72
CA TYR A 34 -2.27 13.25 -7.70
C TYR A 34 -2.94 12.92 -6.37
N GLY A 35 -2.15 12.83 -5.30
CA GLY A 35 -2.66 12.76 -3.95
C GLY A 35 -3.27 14.11 -3.53
N PRO A 36 -4.35 14.13 -2.73
CA PRO A 36 -4.92 15.40 -2.27
C PRO A 36 -4.00 16.08 -1.26
N GLU A 37 -3.97 17.41 -1.25
CA GLU A 37 -3.14 18.22 -0.32
C GLU A 37 -3.36 17.89 1.16
N SER A 38 -4.54 17.35 1.51
CA SER A 38 -4.89 16.93 2.86
C SER A 38 -3.97 15.85 3.44
N ILE A 39 -3.39 14.97 2.62
CA ILE A 39 -2.44 13.94 3.09
C ILE A 39 -1.20 14.59 3.72
N MET A 40 -0.85 15.76 3.20
CA MET A 40 0.33 16.54 3.54
C MET A 40 0.04 17.75 4.44
N ALA A 41 -1.18 17.86 4.95
CA ALA A 41 -1.54 18.87 5.94
C ALA A 41 -0.73 18.73 7.23
N ARG A 42 -0.57 19.86 7.95
CA ARG A 42 0.08 19.92 9.26
C ARG A 42 -0.70 19.04 10.25
N LYS A 43 0.05 18.24 11.01
CA LYS A 43 -0.43 17.35 12.07
C LYS A 43 0.20 17.81 13.39
N ALA A 44 0.28 16.94 14.40
CA ALA A 44 0.83 17.30 15.71
C ALA A 44 2.34 17.60 15.71
N HIS A 45 3.13 16.95 14.84
CA HIS A 45 4.57 17.16 14.72
C HIS A 45 4.96 17.36 13.26
N GLY A 46 4.91 18.62 12.80
CA GLY A 46 5.06 18.94 11.38
C GLY A 46 3.93 18.33 10.57
N THR A 47 4.24 17.34 9.75
CA THR A 47 3.29 16.62 8.90
C THR A 47 3.07 15.18 9.37
N CYS A 48 3.66 14.83 10.52
CA CYS A 48 3.56 13.55 11.19
C CYS A 48 2.76 13.68 12.49
N PRO A 49 2.18 12.58 13.00
CA PRO A 49 1.49 12.59 14.29
C PRO A 49 2.45 12.71 15.48
N LYS A 50 3.71 12.28 15.34
CA LYS A 50 4.77 12.32 16.36
C LYS A 50 6.13 12.49 15.68
N GLY A 51 7.15 12.90 16.44
CA GLY A 51 8.53 12.88 15.97
C GLY A 51 9.08 11.47 15.82
N VAL A 52 10.20 11.35 15.12
CA VAL A 52 10.90 10.07 14.96
C VAL A 52 11.44 9.55 16.30
N GLN A 53 11.61 8.22 16.39
CA GLN A 53 12.18 7.57 17.57
C GLN A 53 13.56 8.10 17.92
N LEU A 54 13.88 8.15 19.22
CA LEU A 54 15.15 8.67 19.73
C LEU A 54 16.36 7.86 19.25
N ASN A 55 16.24 6.54 19.28
CA ASN A 55 17.33 5.62 18.92
C ASN A 55 17.02 4.97 17.56
N LEU A 56 17.40 5.64 16.49
CA LEU A 56 17.27 5.09 15.14
C LEU A 56 18.30 3.99 14.91
N ARG A 57 17.97 3.06 14.01
CA ARG A 57 18.88 1.97 13.63
C ARG A 57 20.11 2.55 12.92
N TRP A 58 21.22 1.83 13.03
CA TRP A 58 22.47 2.11 12.31
C TRP A 58 23.11 3.47 12.61
N GLY A 59 22.81 4.07 13.76
CA GLY A 59 23.40 5.34 14.16
C GLY A 59 22.89 6.54 13.34
N CYS A 60 21.73 6.41 12.67
CA CYS A 60 21.12 7.53 11.96
C CYS A 60 20.87 8.73 12.89
N ASP A 61 21.14 9.92 12.38
CA ASP A 61 20.93 11.20 13.07
C ASP A 61 19.42 11.44 13.22
N GLN A 62 19.00 11.49 14.47
CA GLN A 62 17.60 11.69 14.86
C GLN A 62 17.06 13.03 14.36
N THR A 63 17.84 14.11 14.43
CA THR A 63 17.41 15.46 14.06
C THR A 63 17.28 15.57 12.55
N LEU A 64 18.24 15.02 11.80
CA LEU A 64 18.18 14.96 10.35
C LEU A 64 16.99 14.10 9.89
N GLY A 65 16.81 12.94 10.50
CA GLY A 65 15.68 12.04 10.24
C GLY A 65 14.32 12.68 10.53
N ASP A 66 14.19 13.41 11.64
CA ASP A 66 12.97 14.11 12.00
C ASP A 66 12.64 15.24 11.01
N ARG A 67 13.65 16.03 10.64
CA ARG A 67 13.49 17.09 9.65
C ARG A 67 12.98 16.56 8.33
N ILE A 68 13.57 15.49 7.81
CA ILE A 68 13.20 14.90 6.51
C ILE A 68 11.81 14.27 6.58
N THR A 69 11.55 13.48 7.62
CA THR A 69 10.29 12.72 7.72
C THR A 69 9.10 13.62 8.01
N CYS A 70 9.27 14.60 8.91
CA CYS A 70 8.15 15.34 9.47
C CYS A 70 7.98 16.74 8.86
N TYR A 71 9.05 17.36 8.36
CA TYR A 71 9.02 18.78 7.99
C TYR A 71 9.40 19.07 6.54
N ASN A 72 10.09 18.16 5.85
CA ASN A 72 10.54 18.40 4.49
C ASN A 72 9.54 17.89 3.44
N ARG A 73 9.28 18.75 2.45
CA ARG A 73 8.47 18.44 1.25
C ARG A 73 9.34 18.38 0.00
N HIS A 74 10.55 18.92 0.09
CA HIS A 74 11.41 19.17 -1.05
C HIS A 74 12.83 18.77 -0.66
N PHE A 75 13.32 17.67 -1.24
CA PHE A 75 14.57 16.98 -0.91
C PHE A 75 14.54 16.04 0.29
N ALA A 76 15.45 15.07 0.25
CA ALA A 76 15.74 14.14 1.33
C ALA A 76 17.07 14.52 1.99
N GLU A 77 17.81 13.52 2.48
CA GLU A 77 19.17 13.67 2.97
C GLU A 77 20.18 13.93 1.85
N ASN A 78 21.38 14.37 2.25
CA ASN A 78 22.51 14.56 1.34
C ASN A 78 22.92 13.23 0.69
N PHE A 79 23.37 13.29 -0.56
CA PHE A 79 23.86 12.11 -1.27
C PHE A 79 25.01 11.45 -0.49
N GLY A 80 24.93 10.14 -0.31
CA GLY A 80 25.97 9.36 0.36
C GLY A 80 25.83 9.28 1.88
N TYR A 81 24.86 9.95 2.51
CA TYR A 81 24.70 9.92 3.98
C TYR A 81 24.65 8.49 4.57
N TRP A 82 24.03 7.55 3.87
CA TRP A 82 23.97 6.15 4.30
C TRP A 82 25.33 5.45 4.41
N LEU A 83 26.37 5.96 3.75
CA LEU A 83 27.76 5.48 3.89
C LEU A 83 28.40 5.90 5.22
N ASP A 84 27.94 7.02 5.79
CA ASP A 84 28.41 7.52 7.09
C ASP A 84 27.67 6.85 8.27
N THR A 85 26.71 5.97 7.97
CA THR A 85 25.96 5.18 8.96
C THR A 85 26.42 3.73 8.97
N ASP A 86 26.10 2.99 10.03
CA ASP A 86 26.43 1.55 10.10
C ASP A 86 25.61 0.69 9.12
N PHE A 87 24.69 1.30 8.35
CA PHE A 87 23.73 0.56 7.53
C PHE A 87 24.42 -0.26 6.44
N TYR A 88 25.36 0.33 5.72
CA TYR A 88 26.01 -0.35 4.60
C TYR A 88 26.74 -1.60 5.07
N ASP A 89 27.61 -1.45 6.07
CA ASP A 89 28.37 -2.54 6.67
C ASP A 89 27.48 -3.61 7.29
N TYR A 90 26.37 -3.20 7.90
CA TYR A 90 25.35 -4.13 8.40
C TYR A 90 24.71 -4.90 7.26
N ALA A 91 24.29 -4.21 6.19
CA ALA A 91 23.48 -4.77 5.12
C ALA A 91 24.24 -5.78 4.26
N ILE A 92 25.50 -5.51 3.92
CA ILE A 92 26.32 -6.43 3.11
C ILE A 92 26.64 -7.74 3.84
N LYS A 93 26.53 -7.76 5.18
CA LYS A 93 26.75 -8.96 6.02
C LYS A 93 25.49 -9.81 6.19
N GLN A 94 24.31 -9.31 5.77
CA GLN A 94 23.06 -10.06 5.94
C GLN A 94 22.89 -11.08 4.81
N SER A 95 22.66 -12.33 5.18
CA SER A 95 22.21 -13.38 4.25
C SER A 95 20.69 -13.37 4.04
N GLU A 96 19.94 -12.86 5.01
CA GLU A 96 18.48 -12.83 5.03
C GLU A 96 17.92 -11.42 4.76
N PRO A 97 16.69 -11.30 4.21
CA PRO A 97 16.05 -10.00 4.02
C PRO A 97 15.91 -9.21 5.33
N ILE A 98 16.42 -7.98 5.32
CA ILE A 98 16.29 -7.00 6.40
C ILE A 98 14.87 -6.46 6.42
N THR A 99 14.23 -6.48 7.59
CA THR A 99 12.97 -5.75 7.81
C THR A 99 13.27 -4.29 8.12
N PHE A 100 12.67 -3.39 7.36
CA PHE A 100 12.71 -1.94 7.57
C PHE A 100 11.46 -1.51 8.33
N TYR A 101 11.63 -0.54 9.21
CA TYR A 101 10.60 -0.06 10.12
C TYR A 101 10.37 1.42 9.90
N ASP A 102 9.14 1.87 10.16
CA ASP A 102 8.79 3.27 10.19
C ASP A 102 9.51 3.98 11.34
N SER A 103 10.21 5.07 11.05
CA SER A 103 10.96 5.87 12.03
C SER A 103 10.06 6.51 13.08
N VAL A 104 8.78 6.78 12.76
CA VAL A 104 7.82 7.39 13.70
C VAL A 104 7.11 6.34 14.55
N THR A 105 6.54 5.30 13.95
CA THR A 105 5.72 4.31 14.68
C THR A 105 6.45 3.04 15.11
N GLY A 106 7.61 2.74 14.52
CA GLY A 106 8.35 1.50 14.77
C GLY A 106 7.70 0.26 14.16
N LYS A 107 6.66 0.43 13.34
CA LYS A 107 5.98 -0.68 12.67
C LYS A 107 6.76 -1.13 11.44
N PRO A 108 6.74 -2.43 11.10
CA PRO A 108 7.40 -2.93 9.90
C PRO A 108 6.75 -2.33 8.65
N LEU A 109 7.58 -1.85 7.71
CA LEU A 109 7.14 -1.27 6.43
C LEU A 109 7.38 -2.25 5.27
N PHE A 110 8.63 -2.69 5.09
CA PHE A 110 8.99 -3.60 4.00
C PHE A 110 10.21 -4.45 4.37
N LYS A 111 10.50 -5.47 3.55
CA LYS A 111 11.69 -6.32 3.67
C LYS A 111 12.52 -6.22 2.40
N ALA A 112 13.85 -6.12 2.53
CA ALA A 112 14.78 -6.11 1.40
C ALA A 112 16.12 -6.80 1.75
N PRO A 113 16.83 -7.43 0.78
CA PRO A 113 16.41 -7.60 -0.62
C PRO A 113 15.24 -8.57 -0.74
N ARG A 114 14.32 -8.30 -1.67
CA ARG A 114 13.33 -9.30 -2.12
C ARG A 114 13.92 -9.97 -3.35
N GLN A 115 13.75 -11.29 -3.46
CA GLN A 115 14.06 -12.00 -4.70
C GLN A 115 13.30 -11.30 -5.85
N ASN A 116 14.05 -10.69 -6.75
CA ASN A 116 13.52 -10.19 -8.01
C ASN A 116 13.46 -11.39 -8.96
N ASP A 117 12.31 -12.06 -9.07
CA ASP A 117 12.06 -13.03 -10.14
C ASP A 117 11.88 -12.27 -11.47
N MET A 118 12.92 -11.57 -11.91
CA MET A 118 12.95 -10.83 -13.18
C MET A 118 13.12 -11.75 -14.41
N ASN A 119 12.81 -13.05 -14.28
CA ASN A 119 12.83 -14.03 -15.36
C ASN A 119 11.45 -14.67 -15.65
N LYS A 120 10.36 -13.96 -15.33
CA LYS A 120 9.10 -14.17 -16.05
C LYS A 120 8.91 -13.00 -16.99
N ALA A 121 9.55 -13.10 -18.16
CA ALA A 121 9.06 -12.40 -19.34
C ALA A 121 7.54 -12.69 -19.40
N TYR A 122 6.73 -11.65 -19.39
CA TYR A 122 5.28 -11.75 -19.51
C TYR A 122 4.95 -12.36 -20.88
N THR A 123 4.98 -13.68 -21.01
CA THR A 123 4.20 -14.38 -22.01
C THR A 123 2.77 -14.37 -21.52
N ILE A 124 1.95 -13.61 -22.25
CA ILE A 124 0.50 -13.67 -22.19
C ILE A 124 0.13 -14.92 -22.97
N ASP A 125 -0.38 -15.93 -22.27
CA ASP A 125 -1.08 -17.07 -22.87
C ASP A 125 -2.54 -16.66 -23.18
#